data_AF-A0A519TFP5-F1
#
_entry.id   AF-A0A519TFP5-F1
#
_cell.length_a   1.000
_cell.length_b   1.000
_cell.length_c   1.000
_cell.angle_alpha   90.00
_cell.angle_beta   90.00
_cell.angle_gamma   90.00
#
_symmetry.space_group_name_H-M   'P 1'
#
loop_
_entity.id
_entity.type
_entity.pdbx_description
1 polymer ?
#
loop_
_entity_poly.entity_id
_entity_poly.type
_entity_poly.pdbx_seq_one_letter_code
_entity_poly.pdbx_strand_id
1 'polypeptide(L)'
;TFTAWLRMGFGNKVPDLIDFTDEAAKWGRENQKNFLKYGVNYLRECCLILSGAEDLVKLPPLTLDTAKKLSTHVLNLPMAEAIIGELEKAHYHIERNANPKILFLDVSLQLVKIIKFKTLPAGTQYIYN
;
A
#
# COMPACT_ATOMS: atom_id res chain seq x y z
N THR A 1 -2.75 9.04 7.51
CA THR A 1 -2.98 7.60 7.77
C THR A 1 -2.69 6.81 6.50
N PHE A 2 -2.47 5.50 6.59
CA PHE A 2 -2.21 4.67 5.41
C PHE A 2 -3.37 4.66 4.40
N THR A 3 -4.62 4.60 4.89
CA THR A 3 -5.82 4.66 4.02
C THR A 3 -5.96 6.00 3.31
N ALA A 4 -5.52 7.10 3.90
CA ALA A 4 -5.46 8.40 3.24
C ALA A 4 -4.44 8.40 2.09
N TRP A 5 -3.27 7.78 2.31
CA TRP A 5 -2.24 7.64 1.28
C TRP A 5 -2.72 6.80 0.09
N LEU A 6 -3.38 5.67 0.34
CA LEU A 6 -4.03 4.88 -0.72
C LEU A 6 -5.07 5.70 -1.50
N ARG A 7 -5.88 6.52 -0.81
CA ARG A 7 -6.89 7.38 -1.44
C ARG A 7 -6.26 8.47 -2.30
N MET A 8 -5.13 9.05 -1.88
CA MET A 8 -4.37 10.01 -2.69
C MET A 8 -3.87 9.34 -3.98
N GLY A 9 -3.36 8.11 -3.89
CA GLY A 9 -2.95 7.30 -5.04
C GLY A 9 -4.10 7.00 -6.00
N PHE A 10 -5.25 6.55 -5.48
CA PHE A 10 -6.47 6.32 -6.27
C PHE A 10 -6.96 7.59 -6.98
N GLY A 11 -6.92 8.73 -6.28
CA GLY A 11 -7.34 10.03 -6.81
C GLY A 11 -6.32 10.68 -7.75
N ASN A 12 -5.14 10.08 -7.96
CA ASN A 12 -4.00 10.68 -8.67
C ASN A 12 -3.67 12.10 -8.16
N LYS A 13 -3.75 12.30 -6.84
CA LYS A 13 -3.49 13.60 -6.21
C LYS A 13 -1.99 13.79 -5.99
N VAL A 14 -1.26 14.00 -7.09
CA VAL A 14 0.22 14.10 -7.08
C VAL A 14 0.74 15.16 -6.09
N PRO A 15 0.14 16.37 -5.97
CA PRO A 15 0.57 17.35 -4.97
C PRO A 15 0.47 16.80 -3.53
N ASP A 16 -0.68 16.23 -3.15
CA ASP A 16 -0.90 15.63 -1.83
C ASP A 16 0.09 14.47 -1.55
N LEU A 17 0.48 13.71 -2.58
CA LEU A 17 1.49 12.66 -2.45
C LEU A 17 2.88 13.25 -2.17
N ILE A 18 3.25 14.35 -2.82
CA ILE A 18 4.52 15.03 -2.55
C ILE A 18 4.53 15.56 -1.11
N ASP A 19 3.47 16.22 -0.68
CA ASP A 19 3.34 16.71 0.70
C ASP A 19 3.44 15.57 1.72
N PHE A 20 2.78 14.44 1.42
CA PHE A 20 2.88 13.24 2.25
C PHE A 20 4.32 12.72 2.35
N THR A 21 5.09 12.75 1.24
CA THR A 21 6.48 12.27 1.23
C THR A 21 7.39 13.17 2.05
N ASP A 22 7.14 14.48 2.05
CA ASP A 22 7.85 15.45 2.88
C ASP A 22 7.55 15.25 4.37
N GLU A 23 6.29 14.96 4.72
CA GLU A 23 5.93 14.60 6.09
C GLU A 23 6.53 13.26 6.51
N ALA A 24 6.48 12.25 5.64
CA ALA A 24 7.04 10.92 5.91
C ALA A 24 8.56 10.96 6.10
N ALA A 25 9.24 11.84 5.38
CA ALA A 25 10.69 12.02 5.51
C ALA A 25 11.12 12.63 6.85
N LYS A 26 10.23 13.36 7.53
CA LYS A 26 10.46 13.89 8.89
C LYS A 26 10.33 12.81 9.97
N TRP A 27 9.71 11.66 9.65
CA TRP A 27 9.57 10.58 10.61
C TRP A 27 10.92 9.90 10.88
N GLY A 28 11.14 9.47 12.11
CA GLY A 28 12.26 8.59 12.44
C GLY A 28 12.14 7.23 11.75
N ARG A 29 13.28 6.56 11.54
CA ARG A 29 13.38 5.26 10.83
C ARG A 29 12.36 4.22 11.31
N GLU A 30 12.21 4.07 12.63
CA GLU A 30 11.27 3.11 13.22
C GLU A 30 9.81 3.45 12.89
N ASN A 31 9.44 4.73 12.87
CA ASN A 31 8.10 5.16 12.53
C ASN A 31 7.79 4.91 11.05
N GLN A 32 8.76 5.13 10.16
CA GLN A 32 8.59 4.83 8.73
C GLN A 32 8.40 3.32 8.51
N LYS A 33 9.23 2.48 9.15
CA LYS A 33 9.07 1.01 9.10
C LYS A 33 7.72 0.55 9.65
N ASN A 34 7.33 1.07 10.82
CA ASN A 34 6.04 0.74 11.44
C ASN A 34 4.86 1.14 10.54
N PHE A 35 4.96 2.28 9.85
CA PHE A 35 3.95 2.73 8.90
C PHE A 35 3.81 1.77 7.71
N LEU A 36 4.93 1.34 7.10
CA LEU A 36 4.91 0.37 6.00
C LEU A 36 4.40 -1.00 6.44
N LYS A 37 4.85 -1.48 7.62
CA LYS A 37 4.40 -2.75 8.20
C LYS A 37 2.90 -2.74 8.50
N TYR A 38 2.39 -1.63 9.02
CA TYR A 38 0.94 -1.43 9.18
C TYR A 38 0.22 -1.53 7.83
N GLY A 39 0.74 -0.88 6.78
CA GLY A 39 0.18 -0.93 5.44
C GLY A 39 0.12 -2.35 4.86
N VAL A 40 1.20 -3.12 5.02
CA VAL A 40 1.27 -4.53 4.61
C VAL A 40 0.20 -5.35 5.33
N ASN A 41 0.10 -5.23 6.66
CA ASN A 41 -0.91 -5.96 7.42
C ASN A 41 -2.33 -5.57 6.99
N TYR A 42 -2.60 -4.27 6.82
CA TYR A 42 -3.90 -3.79 6.35
C TYR A 42 -4.27 -4.37 4.97
N LEU A 43 -3.31 -4.45 4.05
CA LEU A 43 -3.55 -5.04 2.72
C LEU A 43 -3.75 -6.55 2.78
N ARG A 44 -3.10 -7.28 3.70
CA ARG A 44 -3.36 -8.71 3.93
C ARG A 44 -4.79 -8.95 4.40
N GLU A 45 -5.29 -8.10 5.30
CA GLU A 45 -6.70 -8.13 5.71
C GLU A 45 -7.64 -7.84 4.53
N CYS A 46 -7.28 -6.89 3.65
CA CYS A 46 -8.01 -6.67 2.40
C CYS A 46 -8.00 -7.91 1.48
N CYS A 47 -6.89 -8.66 1.41
CA CYS A 47 -6.82 -9.92 0.66
C CYS A 47 -7.76 -10.98 1.24
N LEU A 48 -7.84 -11.13 2.56
CA LEU A 48 -8.79 -12.05 3.19
C LEU A 48 -10.24 -11.72 2.80
N ILE A 49 -10.60 -10.44 2.77
CA ILE A 49 -11.91 -9.97 2.30
C ILE A 49 -12.11 -10.34 0.83
N LEU A 50 -11.13 -10.08 -0.03
CA LEU A 50 -11.18 -10.39 -1.47
C LEU A 50 -11.31 -11.90 -1.75
N SER A 51 -10.76 -12.74 -0.88
CA SER A 51 -10.83 -14.21 -0.95
C SER A 51 -12.11 -14.79 -0.32
N GLY A 52 -13.01 -13.96 0.19
CA GLY A 52 -14.27 -14.40 0.83
C GLY A 52 -14.09 -14.93 2.26
N ALA A 53 -12.92 -14.74 2.88
CA ALA A 53 -12.61 -15.15 4.24
C ALA A 53 -12.79 -13.99 5.25
N GLU A 54 -13.89 -13.25 5.14
CA GLU A 54 -14.14 -12.06 5.97
C GLU A 54 -14.19 -12.36 7.46
N ASP A 55 -14.61 -13.56 7.85
CA ASP A 55 -14.70 -13.99 9.26
C ASP A 55 -13.34 -14.08 9.95
N LEU A 56 -12.24 -14.14 9.19
CA LEU A 56 -10.88 -14.17 9.70
C LEU A 56 -10.27 -12.78 9.90
N VAL A 57 -10.94 -11.73 9.45
CA VAL A 57 -10.41 -10.37 9.43
C VAL A 57 -10.35 -9.79 10.84
N LYS A 58 -9.17 -9.27 11.22
CA LYS A 58 -8.90 -8.76 12.58
C LYS A 58 -8.85 -7.23 12.66
N LEU A 59 -9.58 -6.55 11.78
CA LEU A 59 -9.63 -5.09 11.75
C LEU A 59 -10.70 -4.53 12.70
N PRO A 60 -10.42 -3.42 13.41
CA PRO A 60 -11.44 -2.65 14.11
C PRO A 60 -12.61 -2.27 13.18
N PRO A 61 -13.86 -2.11 13.70
CA PRO A 61 -15.04 -1.87 12.88
C PRO A 61 -14.92 -0.69 11.92
N LEU A 62 -14.33 0.42 12.37
CA LEU A 62 -14.13 1.63 11.55
C LEU A 62 -13.17 1.39 10.37
N THR A 63 -12.11 0.62 10.60
CA THR A 63 -11.15 0.26 9.55
C THR A 63 -11.68 -0.83 8.63
N LEU A 64 -12.55 -1.72 9.14
CA LEU A 64 -13.16 -2.79 8.37
C LEU A 64 -14.06 -2.25 7.25
N ASP A 65 -14.91 -1.25 7.52
CA ASP A 65 -15.77 -0.65 6.48
C ASP A 65 -14.93 -0.02 5.35
N THR A 66 -13.82 0.64 5.71
CA THR A 66 -12.91 1.21 4.72
C THR A 66 -12.20 0.12 3.91
N ALA A 67 -11.79 -0.97 4.56
CA ALA A 67 -11.15 -2.11 3.90
C ALA A 67 -12.12 -2.80 2.94
N LYS A 68 -13.37 -3.05 3.35
CA LYS A 68 -14.42 -3.60 2.49
C LYS A 68 -14.65 -2.74 1.26
N LYS A 69 -14.85 -1.43 1.42
CA LYS A 69 -15.03 -0.51 0.28
C LYS A 69 -13.84 -0.53 -0.69
N LEU A 70 -12.61 -0.57 -0.18
CA LEU A 70 -11.42 -0.67 -1.00
C LEU A 70 -11.33 -2.01 -1.74
N SER A 71 -11.57 -3.12 -1.04
CA SER A 71 -11.56 -4.47 -1.62
C SER A 71 -12.66 -4.66 -2.68
N THR A 72 -13.87 -4.15 -2.45
CA THR A 72 -14.98 -4.34 -3.39
C THR A 72 -14.89 -3.44 -4.63
N HIS A 73 -14.37 -2.22 -4.50
CA HIS A 73 -14.48 -1.21 -5.56
C HIS A 73 -13.16 -0.79 -6.20
N VAL A 74 -12.02 -1.05 -5.56
CA VAL A 74 -10.74 -0.49 -5.97
C VAL A 74 -9.69 -1.57 -6.22
N LEU A 75 -9.52 -2.50 -5.29
CA LEU A 75 -8.47 -3.52 -5.34
C LEU A 75 -8.97 -4.84 -5.92
N ASN A 76 -8.05 -5.63 -6.45
CA ASN A 76 -8.19 -7.06 -6.65
C ASN A 76 -6.96 -7.76 -6.05
N LEU A 77 -6.97 -9.10 -5.97
CA LEU A 77 -5.87 -9.86 -5.35
C LEU A 77 -4.50 -9.54 -5.97
N PRO A 78 -4.31 -9.58 -7.31
CA PRO A 78 -3.03 -9.20 -7.92
C PRO A 78 -2.55 -7.79 -7.60
N MET A 79 -3.46 -6.81 -7.54
CA MET A 79 -3.13 -5.44 -7.17
C MET A 79 -2.71 -5.33 -5.71
N ALA A 80 -3.43 -6.00 -4.80
CA ALA A 80 -3.11 -6.00 -3.38
C ALA A 80 -1.74 -6.66 -3.12
N GLU A 81 -1.46 -7.80 -3.75
CA GLU A 81 -0.17 -8.47 -3.70
C GLU A 81 0.97 -7.60 -4.26
N ALA A 82 0.75 -6.93 -5.39
CA ALA A 82 1.73 -6.02 -5.97
C ALA A 82 2.06 -4.87 -5.01
N ILE A 83 1.04 -4.26 -4.39
CA ILE A 83 1.26 -3.17 -3.42
C ILE A 83 1.99 -3.69 -2.18
N ILE A 84 1.61 -4.86 -1.66
CA ILE A 84 2.31 -5.50 -0.52
C ILE A 84 3.80 -5.65 -0.85
N GLY A 85 4.13 -6.18 -2.04
CA GLY A 85 5.52 -6.33 -2.47
C GLY A 85 6.29 -5.01 -2.51
N GLU A 86 5.67 -3.93 -3.00
CA GLU A 86 6.31 -2.59 -3.00
C GLU A 86 6.53 -2.04 -1.58
N LEU A 87 5.59 -2.26 -0.66
CA LEU A 87 5.76 -1.84 0.74
C LEU A 87 6.85 -2.64 1.46
N GLU A 88 6.94 -3.94 1.20
CA GLU A 88 7.99 -4.81 1.78
C GLU A 88 9.38 -4.43 1.25
N LYS A 89 9.52 -4.16 -0.06
CA LYS A 89 10.76 -3.61 -0.63
C LYS A 89 11.12 -2.28 0.01
N ALA A 90 10.15 -1.38 0.17
CA ALA A 90 10.40 -0.10 0.80
C ALA A 90 10.84 -0.24 2.26
N HIS A 91 10.23 -1.16 3.01
CA HIS A 91 10.65 -1.46 4.37
C HIS A 91 12.11 -1.92 4.41
N TYR A 92 12.50 -2.83 3.53
CA TYR A 92 13.89 -3.29 3.39
C TYR A 92 14.85 -2.15 3.03
N HIS A 93 14.46 -1.25 2.13
CA HIS A 93 15.29 -0.10 1.75
C HIS A 93 15.52 0.89 2.90
N ILE A 94 14.53 1.10 3.79
CA ILE A 94 14.71 1.92 5.00
C ILE A 94 15.78 1.34 5.91
N GLU A 95 15.82 0.02 6.08
CA GLU A 95 16.84 -0.67 6.90
C GLU A 95 18.25 -0.45 6.33
N ARG A 96 18.37 -0.26 5.01
CA ARG A 96 19.62 0.03 4.31
C ARG A 96 19.94 1.52 4.19
N ASN A 97 19.27 2.38 4.96
CA ASN A 97 19.47 3.84 4.94
C ASN A 97 19.11 4.50 3.60
N ALA A 98 18.08 4.01 2.91
CA ALA A 98 17.53 4.72 1.77
C ALA A 98 17.05 6.12 2.16
N ASN A 99 17.11 7.05 1.20
CA ASN A 99 16.56 8.39 1.39
C ASN A 99 15.03 8.31 1.49
N PRO A 100 14.41 8.71 2.62
CA PRO A 100 12.97 8.54 2.81
C PRO A 100 12.13 9.30 1.79
N LYS A 101 12.53 10.51 1.40
CA LYS A 101 11.77 11.33 0.46
C LYS A 101 11.69 10.68 -0.92
N ILE A 102 12.83 10.19 -1.43
CA ILE A 102 12.89 9.47 -2.70
C ILE A 102 12.09 8.16 -2.60
N LEU A 103 12.27 7.42 -1.51
CA LEU A 103 11.62 6.13 -1.32
C LEU A 103 10.09 6.25 -1.26
N PHE A 104 9.56 7.12 -0.41
CA PHE A 104 8.11 7.29 -0.30
C PHE A 104 7.50 7.88 -1.57
N LEU A 105 8.24 8.71 -2.31
CA LEU A 105 7.78 9.23 -3.59
C LEU A 105 7.68 8.11 -4.63
N ASP A 106 8.70 7.25 -4.74
CA ASP A 106 8.66 6.09 -5.63
C ASP A 106 7.47 5.18 -5.31
N VAL A 107 7.30 4.80 -4.03
CA VAL A 107 6.14 3.98 -3.62
C VAL A 107 4.82 4.67 -3.93
N SER A 108 4.71 5.98 -3.71
CA SER A 108 3.51 6.76 -4.05
C SER A 108 3.18 6.67 -5.54
N LEU A 109 4.18 6.74 -6.42
CA LEU A 109 4.00 6.60 -7.86
C LEU A 109 3.64 5.16 -8.25
N GLN A 110 4.19 4.15 -7.57
CA GLN A 110 3.77 2.75 -7.78
C GLN A 110 2.31 2.54 -7.36
N LEU A 111 1.87 3.13 -6.24
CA LEU A 111 0.47 3.10 -5.83
C LEU A 111 -0.44 3.70 -6.90
N VAL A 112 -0.07 4.84 -7.49
CA VAL A 112 -0.83 5.44 -8.60
C VAL A 112 -0.88 4.51 -9.81
N LYS A 113 0.25 3.94 -10.23
CA LYS A 113 0.31 3.00 -11.37
C LYS A 113 -0.58 1.77 -11.15
N ILE A 114 -0.48 1.15 -9.98
CA ILE A 114 -1.22 -0.07 -9.67
C ILE A 114 -2.70 0.26 -9.51
N ILE A 115 -3.06 1.26 -8.71
CA ILE A 115 -4.44 1.52 -8.33
C ILE A 115 -5.22 2.25 -9.44
N LYS A 116 -4.66 3.35 -9.98
CA LYS A 116 -5.37 4.21 -10.94
C LYS A 116 -5.24 3.68 -12.37
N PHE A 117 -4.03 3.30 -12.76
CA PHE A 117 -3.74 2.85 -14.12
C PHE A 117 -3.85 1.34 -14.29
N LYS A 118 -4.16 0.59 -13.21
CA LYS A 118 -4.29 -0.88 -13.22
C LYS A 118 -3.08 -1.56 -13.86
N THR A 119 -1.90 -0.94 -13.72
CA THR A 119 -0.65 -1.42 -14.30
C THR A 119 0.08 -2.20 -13.23
N LEU A 120 0.15 -3.51 -13.42
CA LEU A 120 0.94 -4.37 -12.55
C LEU A 120 2.39 -4.39 -13.03
N PRO A 121 3.38 -4.49 -12.11
CA PRO A 121 4.76 -4.74 -12.49
C PRO A 121 4.83 -5.99 -13.36
N ALA A 122 5.62 -5.99 -14.43
CA ALA A 122 5.71 -7.07 -15.42
C ALA A 122 6.28 -8.41 -14.89
N GLY A 123 6.32 -8.61 -13.56
CA GLY A 123 7.00 -9.72 -12.89
C GLY A 123 6.11 -10.66 -12.05
N THR A 124 4.78 -10.56 -12.09
CA THR A 124 3.89 -11.46 -11.32
C THR A 124 3.11 -12.47 -12.16
N GLN A 125 3.51 -12.67 -13.43
CA GLN A 125 3.12 -13.84 -14.21
C GLN A 125 3.91 -15.06 -13.71
N TYR A 126 3.71 -15.46 -12.45
CA TYR A 126 4.23 -16.73 -11.97
C TYR A 126 3.45 -17.85 -12.67
N ILE A 127 4.13 -18.42 -13.66
CA ILE A 127 4.18 -19.84 -14.02
C ILE A 127 3.31 -20.70 -13.08
N TYR A 128 2.06 -20.93 -13.48
CA TYR A 128 1.34 -22.15 -13.17
C TYR A 128 0.87 -22.70 -14.53
N ASN A 129 1.74 -23.48 -15.15
CA ASN A 129 1.35 -24.52 -16.10
C ASN A 129 1.31 -25.84 -15.33
#